data_AF-A0A6I6EVX3-F1
#
_entry.id   AF-A0A6I6EVX3-F1
#
_cell.length_a   1.000
_cell.length_b   1.000
_cell.length_c   1.000
_cell.angle_alpha   90.00
_cell.angle_beta   90.00
_cell.angle_gamma   90.00
#
_symmetry.space_group_name_H-M   'P 1'
#
loop_
_entity.id
_entity.type
_entity.pdbx_description
1 polymer ?
#
loop_
_entity_poly.entity_id
_entity_poly.type
_entity_poly.pdbx_seq_one_letter_code
_entity_poly.pdbx_strand_id
1 'polypeptide(L)' 'MSEKSHIDINKLNSVPSGHPFEYKDVVMENFPVEKRTVDGKKFKAEVENGEFEAVITEDDTDRVQYKKL' A
#
# COMPACT_ATOMS: atom_id res chain seq x y z
N MET A 1 -1.62 19.89 -1.38
CA MET A 1 -1.73 18.83 -0.36
C MET A 1 -2.21 17.61 -1.10
N SER A 2 -1.31 16.68 -1.42
CA SER A 2 -1.66 15.48 -2.17
C SER A 2 -2.58 14.63 -1.29
N GLU A 3 -3.80 14.35 -1.76
CA GLU A 3 -4.67 13.36 -1.14
C GLU A 3 -3.94 12.02 -1.19
N LYS A 4 -3.35 11.61 -0.07
CA LYS A 4 -2.63 10.33 0.01
C LYS A 4 -3.60 9.17 -0.20
N SER A 5 -3.08 8.01 -0.61
CA SER A 5 -3.88 6.79 -0.65
C SER A 5 -4.54 6.51 0.69
N HIS A 6 -5.69 5.84 0.67
CA HIS A 6 -6.53 5.55 1.82
C HIS A 6 -5.96 4.41 2.69
N ILE A 7 -4.66 4.50 2.96
CA ILE A 7 -3.88 3.55 3.75
C ILE A 7 -4.06 3.88 5.22
N ASP A 8 -4.38 2.84 5.98
CA ASP A 8 -4.30 2.86 7.43
C ASP A 8 -2.84 2.71 7.85
N ILE A 9 -2.28 3.82 8.32
CA ILE A 9 -0.90 3.90 8.80
C ILE A 9 -0.67 2.95 9.99
N ASN A 10 -1.69 2.67 10.81
CA ASN A 10 -1.54 1.72 11.92
C ASN A 10 -1.33 0.30 11.41
N LYS A 11 -2.08 -0.10 10.37
CA LYS A 11 -1.90 -1.41 9.74
C LYS A 11 -0.54 -1.50 9.05
N LEU A 12 -0.16 -0.46 8.32
CA LEU A 12 1.16 -0.38 7.69
C LEU A 12 2.31 -0.45 8.71
N ASN A 13 2.18 0.22 9.86
CA ASN A 13 3.16 0.13 10.94
C ASN A 13 3.14 -1.21 11.67
N SER A 14 2.00 -1.89 11.68
CA SER A 14 1.88 -3.24 12.21
C SER A 14 2.53 -4.29 11.31
N VAL A 15 2.83 -3.97 10.04
CA VAL A 15 3.57 -4.87 9.16
C VAL A 15 5.05 -4.85 9.55
N PRO A 16 5.62 -6.01 9.92
CA PRO A 16 7.03 -6.11 10.24
C PRO A 16 7.89 -5.89 8.98
N SER A 17 9.04 -5.23 9.15
CA SER A 17 10.04 -5.09 8.09
C SER A 17 10.48 -6.47 7.57
N GLY A 18 10.59 -6.59 6.26
CA GLY A 18 10.88 -7.83 5.56
C GLY A 18 9.66 -8.69 5.24
N HIS A 19 8.46 -8.34 5.71
CA HIS A 19 7.25 -9.09 5.41
C HIS A 19 6.50 -8.55 4.17
N PRO A 20 6.17 -9.40 3.20
CA PRO A 20 5.33 -9.00 2.07
C PRO A 20 3.87 -8.82 2.54
N PHE A 21 3.23 -7.76 2.07
CA PHE A 21 1.83 -7.42 2.36
C PHE A 21 1.15 -6.87 1.10
N GLU A 22 -0.18 -6.91 1.04
CA GLU A 22 -0.93 -6.35 -0.08
C GLU A 22 -1.63 -5.04 0.31
N TYR A 23 -2.00 -4.23 -0.68
CA TYR A 23 -2.77 -3.00 -0.45
C TYR A 23 -4.04 -3.24 0.38
N LYS A 24 -4.70 -4.39 0.18
CA LYS A 24 -5.92 -4.77 0.92
C LYS A 24 -5.69 -4.98 2.43
N ASP A 25 -4.46 -5.30 2.84
CA ASP A 25 -4.11 -5.53 4.24
C ASP A 25 -3.93 -4.20 4.97
N VAL A 26 -3.46 -3.18 4.26
CA VAL A 26 -3.15 -1.87 4.84
C VAL A 26 -4.18 -0.79 4.52
N VAL A 27 -5.12 -1.02 3.60
CA VAL A 27 -6.21 -0.07 3.30
C VAL A 27 -7.16 0.10 4.50
N MET A 28 -7.69 1.31 4.64
CA MET A 28 -8.77 1.61 5.58
C MET A 28 -9.99 0.71 5.34
N GLU A 29 -10.52 0.10 6.40
CA GLU A 29 -11.67 -0.81 6.28
C GLU A 29 -12.93 -0.11 5.78
N ASN A 30 -13.09 1.16 6.17
CA ASN A 30 -14.19 2.02 5.76
C ASN A 30 -14.10 2.46 4.27
N PHE A 31 -13.04 2.09 3.54
CA PHE A 31 -12.87 2.46 2.15
C PHE A 31 -13.56 1.46 1.21
N PRO A 32 -14.45 1.94 0.30
CA PRO A 32 -15.25 1.07 -0.56
C PRO A 32 -14.39 0.28 -1.55
N VAL A 33 -14.71 -1.00 -1.70
CA VAL A 33 -13.96 -1.96 -2.54
C VAL A 33 -13.87 -1.52 -3.99
N GLU A 34 -14.93 -0.90 -4.52
CA GLU A 34 -14.95 -0.38 -5.90
C GLU A 34 -13.89 0.70 -6.15
N LYS A 35 -13.57 1.50 -5.11
CA LYS A 35 -12.52 2.52 -5.19
C LYS A 35 -11.13 1.98 -4.85
N ARG A 36 -11.03 0.82 -4.18
CA ARG A 36 -9.75 0.19 -3.81
C ARG A 36 -8.86 -0.10 -5.01
N THR A 37 -9.44 -0.39 -6.19
CA THR A 37 -8.65 -0.62 -7.41
C THR A 37 -7.94 0.65 -7.88
N VAL A 38 -8.62 1.80 -7.85
CA VAL A 38 -8.03 3.08 -8.26
C VAL A 38 -7.03 3.56 -7.22
N ASP A 39 -7.38 3.43 -5.94
CA ASP A 39 -6.55 3.86 -4.83
C ASP A 39 -5.31 2.97 -4.67
N GLY A 40 -5.42 1.66 -4.89
CA GLY A 40 -4.27 0.75 -4.92
C GLY A 40 -3.26 1.07 -6.02
N LYS A 41 -3.71 1.56 -7.18
CA LYS A 41 -2.81 2.09 -8.22
C LYS A 41 -2.13 3.39 -7.78
N LYS A 42 -2.86 4.25 -7.06
CA LYS A 42 -2.32 5.49 -6.49
C LYS A 42 -1.26 5.16 -5.43
N PHE A 43 -1.53 4.18 -4.57
CA PHE A 43 -0.59 3.72 -3.56
C PHE A 43 0.68 3.14 -4.19
N LYS A 44 0.54 2.31 -5.24
CA LYS A 44 1.69 1.84 -6.01
C LYS A 44 2.57 3.01 -6.48
N ALA A 45 1.96 4.01 -7.12
CA ALA A 45 2.68 5.19 -7.58
C ALA A 45 3.30 6.00 -6.43
N GLU A 46 2.65 6.12 -5.28
CA GLU A 46 3.21 6.79 -4.10
C GLU A 46 4.43 6.06 -3.53
N VAL A 47 4.36 4.73 -3.45
CA VAL A 47 5.48 3.89 -3.03
C VAL A 47 6.65 4.04 -4.02
N GLU A 48 6.37 3.97 -5.32
CA GLU A 48 7.38 4.16 -6.38
C GLU A 48 7.96 5.59 -6.37
N ASN A 49 7.18 6.60 -6.00
CA ASN A 49 7.63 7.99 -5.85
C ASN A 49 8.39 8.25 -4.54
N GLY A 50 8.48 7.27 -3.64
CA GLY A 50 9.14 7.41 -2.35
C GLY A 50 8.34 8.21 -1.29
N GLU A 51 7.02 8.35 -1.45
CA GLU A 51 6.14 8.93 -0.42
C GLU A 51 5.99 8.02 0.80
N PHE A 52 6.28 6.72 0.63
CA PHE A 52 6.33 5.73 1.70
C PHE A 52 7.78 5.33 1.95
N GLU A 53 8.42 6.00 2.92
CA GLU A 53 9.76 5.66 3.36
C GLU A 53 9.80 4.19 3.83
N ALA A 54 10.80 3.45 3.32
CA ALA A 54 10.99 2.03 3.60
C ALA A 54 9.83 1.12 3.15
N VAL A 55 9.08 1.44 2.10
CA VAL A 55 8.20 0.47 1.42
C VAL A 55 8.66 0.32 -0.02
N ILE A 56 8.77 -0.92 -0.49
CA ILE A 56 9.05 -1.25 -1.89
C ILE A 56 7.89 -2.05 -2.47
N THR A 57 7.62 -1.87 -3.75
CA THR A 57 6.71 -2.72 -4.52
C THR A 57 7.44 -3.96 -5.01
N GLU A 58 6.90 -5.14 -4.71
CA GLU A 58 7.25 -6.41 -5.35
C GLU A 58 6.12 -6.79 -6.32
N ASP A 59 6.42 -6.81 -7.61
CA ASP A 59 5.52 -7.37 -8.62
C ASP A 59 5.69 -8.90 -8.59
N ASP A 60 4.80 -9.58 -7.89
CA ASP A 60 4.64 -11.03 -8.04
C ASP A 60 3.73 -11.29 -9.25
N THR A 61 3.97 -12.40 -9.96
CA THR A 61 3.42 -12.72 -11.29
C THR A 61 1.89 -12.55 -11.42
N ASP A 62 1.15 -12.60 -10.30
CA ASP A 62 -0.30 -12.47 -10.25
C ASP A 62 -0.81 -11.26 -9.43
N ARG A 63 0.03 -10.66 -8.57
CA ARG A 63 -0.42 -9.62 -7.60
C ARG A 63 0.70 -8.64 -7.24
N VAL A 64 0.30 -7.38 -7.05
CA VAL A 64 1.20 -6.35 -6.50
C VAL A 64 1.29 -6.56 -4.98
N GLN A 65 2.47 -6.97 -4.54
CA GLN A 65 2.84 -7.01 -3.14
C GLN A 65 3.72 -5.82 -2.80
N TYR A 66 3.77 -5.51 -1.52
CA TYR A 66 4.57 -4.45 -0.96
C TYR A 66 5.39 -5.06 0.16
N LYS A 67 6.59 -4.55 0.37
CA LYS A 67 7.46 -5.03 1.43
C LYS A 67 8.08 -3.85 2.13
N LYS A 68 8.01 -3.87 3.45
CA LYS A 68 8.67 -2.87 4.27
C LYS A 68 10.16 -3.22 4.38
N LEU A 69 11.05 -2.26 4.16
CA LEU A 69 12.50 -2.39 4.36
C LEU A 69 12.87 -2.32 5.84
#